data_AF-A0A852VUS6-F1
#
_entry.id   AF-A0A852VUS6-F1
#
_cell.length_a   1.000
_cell.length_b   1.000
_cell.length_c   1.000
_cell.angle_alpha   90.00
_cell.angle_beta   90.00
_cell.angle_gamma   90.00
#
_symmetry.space_group_name_H-M   'P 1'
#
loop_
_entity.id
_entity.type
_entity.pdbx_description
1 polymer ?
#
loop_
_entity_poly.entity_id
_entity_poly.type
_entity_poly.pdbx_seq_one_letter_code
_entity_poly.pdbx_strand_id
1 'polypeptide(L)'
;MSRVGELTLRVLVVAALAVDCVVHVQLADAMQLAAPGGIGGGTLFRAQAIAAGLAAVILLATGRRFAYILAAVVALSAFVPVLLYTYVAVPTLGPIPSMYDPTWSDKKLLSALAEGLAVLLATIGSIATRRRPVSPRSRPR
;
A
#
# COMPACT_ATOMS: atom_id res chain seq x y z
N MET A 1 13.25 -18.56 -3.47
CA MET A 1 12.27 -18.57 -2.36
C MET A 1 11.47 -19.86 -2.44
N SER A 2 11.31 -20.58 -1.33
CA SER A 2 10.45 -21.77 -1.29
C SER A 2 8.98 -21.38 -1.52
N ARG A 3 8.15 -22.32 -1.93
CA ARG A 3 6.70 -22.07 -2.12
C ARG A 3 6.04 -21.62 -0.82
N VAL A 4 6.43 -22.22 0.30
CA VAL A 4 5.97 -21.83 1.65
C VAL A 4 6.40 -20.41 1.97
N GLY A 5 7.68 -20.06 1.78
CA GLY A 5 8.17 -18.70 2.05
C GLY A 5 7.49 -17.64 1.18
N GLU A 6 7.17 -17.97 -0.07
CA GLU A 6 6.41 -17.06 -0.93
C GLU A 6 4.97 -16.90 -0.47
N LEU A 7 4.30 -17.98 -0.08
CA LEU A 7 2.93 -17.91 0.43
C LEU A 7 2.85 -17.12 1.73
N THR A 8 3.79 -17.35 2.67
CA THR A 8 3.88 -16.59 3.92
C THR A 8 4.03 -15.10 3.63
N LEU A 9 4.99 -14.74 2.77
CA LEU A 9 5.20 -13.33 2.41
C LEU A 9 3.96 -12.73 1.75
N ARG A 10 3.32 -13.46 0.84
CA ARG A 10 2.10 -13.03 0.16
C ARG A 10 0.99 -12.72 1.16
N VAL A 11 0.73 -13.63 2.09
CA VAL A 11 -0.32 -13.47 3.11
C VAL A 11 -0.03 -12.27 4.00
N LEU A 12 1.23 -12.05 4.39
CA LEU A 12 1.60 -10.89 5.20
C LEU A 12 1.37 -9.55 4.46
N VAL A 13 1.73 -9.47 3.17
CA VAL A 13 1.46 -8.27 2.35
C VAL A 13 -0.04 -8.05 2.20
N VAL A 14 -0.79 -9.11 1.91
CA VAL A 14 -2.26 -9.04 1.77
C VAL A 14 -2.92 -8.59 3.08
N ALA A 15 -2.47 -9.10 4.22
CA ALA A 15 -2.98 -8.68 5.53
C ALA A 15 -2.69 -7.20 5.81
N ALA A 16 -1.48 -6.74 5.50
CA ALA A 16 -1.12 -5.33 5.65
C ALA A 16 -1.97 -4.40 4.76
N LEU A 17 -2.18 -4.76 3.49
CA LEU A 17 -3.07 -4.01 2.59
C LEU A 17 -4.54 -4.05 3.00
N ALA A 18 -5.00 -5.15 3.61
CA ALA A 18 -6.35 -5.24 4.15
C ALA A 18 -6.54 -4.28 5.33
N VAL A 19 -5.56 -4.18 6.23
CA VAL A 19 -5.56 -3.20 7.32
C VAL A 19 -5.57 -1.77 6.75
N ASP A 20 -4.70 -1.47 5.79
CA ASP A 20 -4.65 -0.17 5.09
C ASP A 20 -6.02 0.22 4.52
N CYS A 21 -6.65 -0.70 3.77
CA CYS A 21 -7.98 -0.52 3.20
C CYS A 21 -9.03 -0.20 4.27
N VAL A 22 -9.10 -0.99 5.34
CA VAL A 22 -10.07 -0.79 6.43
C VAL A 22 -9.87 0.53 7.14
N VAL A 23 -8.62 0.88 7.48
CA VAL A 23 -8.29 2.13 8.17
C VAL A 23 -8.66 3.34 7.29
N HIS A 24 -8.38 3.28 5.99
CA HIS A 24 -8.72 4.35 5.07
C HIS A 24 -10.23 4.54 4.90
N VAL A 25 -11.01 3.45 4.83
CA VAL A 25 -12.49 3.54 4.85
C VAL A 25 -12.97 4.19 6.13
N GLN A 26 -12.43 3.79 7.29
CA GLN A 26 -12.84 4.31 8.59
C GLN A 26 -12.46 5.77 8.83
N LEU A 27 -11.41 6.27 8.17
CA LEU A 27 -10.95 7.66 8.29
C LEU A 27 -11.55 8.58 7.22
N ALA A 28 -12.12 8.04 6.14
CA ALA A 28 -12.56 8.83 5.00
C ALA A 28 -13.52 9.98 5.36
N ASP A 29 -14.52 9.74 6.20
CA ASP A 29 -15.49 10.79 6.57
C ASP A 29 -14.85 11.88 7.44
N ALA A 30 -14.02 11.49 8.39
CA ALA A 30 -13.27 12.44 9.22
C ALA A 30 -12.31 13.28 8.37
N MET A 31 -11.64 12.67 7.39
CA MET A 31 -10.74 13.37 6.48
C MET A 31 -11.48 14.28 5.51
N GLN A 32 -12.71 13.95 5.13
CA GLN A 32 -13.54 14.86 4.35
C GLN A 32 -13.87 16.14 5.13
N LEU A 33 -14.15 16.01 6.42
CA LEU A 33 -14.42 17.16 7.29
C LEU A 33 -13.16 17.98 7.58
N ALA A 34 -12.03 17.31 7.81
CA ALA A 34 -10.76 17.97 8.13
C ALA A 34 -10.13 18.66 6.91
N ALA A 35 -10.29 18.09 5.72
CA ALA A 35 -9.68 18.58 4.49
C ALA A 35 -10.69 18.62 3.32
N PRO A 36 -11.73 19.48 3.38
CA PRO A 36 -12.81 19.50 2.40
C PRO A 36 -12.44 20.14 1.06
N GLY A 37 -11.31 20.84 0.98
CA GLY A 37 -10.89 21.57 -0.23
C GLY A 37 -10.60 20.65 -1.43
N GLY A 38 -10.62 21.22 -2.63
CA GLY A 38 -10.30 20.48 -3.87
C GLY A 38 -11.22 19.27 -4.06
N ILE A 39 -10.65 18.09 -4.33
CA ILE A 39 -11.41 16.83 -4.43
C ILE A 39 -11.81 16.24 -3.06
N GLY A 40 -11.33 16.81 -1.97
CA GLY A 40 -11.61 16.39 -0.60
C GLY A 40 -10.76 15.23 -0.10
N GLY A 41 -10.37 15.31 1.18
CA GLY A 41 -9.58 14.28 1.85
C GLY A 41 -10.30 12.93 1.91
N GLY A 42 -11.62 12.93 2.08
CA GLY A 42 -12.39 11.69 2.08
C GLY A 42 -12.40 10.99 0.73
N THR A 43 -12.40 11.74 -0.37
CA THR A 43 -12.27 11.15 -1.72
C THR A 43 -10.93 10.46 -1.90
N LEU A 44 -9.83 11.11 -1.47
CA LEU A 44 -8.49 10.53 -1.50
C LEU A 44 -8.42 9.24 -0.68
N PHE A 45 -8.99 9.26 0.53
CA PHE A 45 -8.98 8.10 1.41
C PHE A 45 -9.79 6.92 0.84
N ARG A 46 -10.96 7.17 0.26
CA ARG A 46 -11.76 6.12 -0.40
C ARG A 46 -11.05 5.58 -1.65
N ALA A 47 -10.43 6.44 -2.45
CA ALA A 47 -9.66 6.02 -3.62
C ALA A 47 -8.49 5.10 -3.22
N GLN A 48 -7.75 5.47 -2.18
CA GLN A 48 -6.68 4.65 -1.63
C GLN A 48 -7.20 3.30 -1.10
N ALA A 49 -8.31 3.30 -0.34
CA ALA A 49 -8.90 2.06 0.15
C ALA A 49 -9.28 1.09 -0.98
N ILE A 50 -9.90 1.60 -2.04
CA ILE A 50 -10.24 0.80 -3.23
C ILE A 50 -8.97 0.25 -3.88
N ALA A 51 -7.95 1.10 -4.07
CA ALA A 51 -6.67 0.67 -4.65
C ALA A 51 -6.00 -0.43 -3.80
N ALA A 52 -5.97 -0.28 -2.48
CA ALA A 52 -5.40 -1.25 -1.54
C ALA A 52 -6.16 -2.59 -1.59
N GLY A 53 -7.49 -2.56 -1.58
CA GLY A 53 -8.33 -3.75 -1.72
C GLY A 53 -8.10 -4.48 -3.04
N LEU A 54 -8.06 -3.75 -4.16
CA LEU A 54 -7.77 -4.34 -5.48
C LEU A 54 -6.37 -4.94 -5.55
N ALA A 55 -5.35 -4.23 -5.06
CA ALA A 55 -3.99 -4.73 -5.02
C ALA A 55 -3.87 -6.00 -4.16
N ALA A 56 -4.55 -6.06 -3.02
CA ALA A 56 -4.59 -7.23 -2.15
C ALA A 56 -5.20 -8.45 -2.88
N VAL A 57 -6.35 -8.26 -3.55
CA VAL A 57 -7.01 -9.32 -4.32
C VAL A 57 -6.13 -9.81 -5.47
N ILE A 58 -5.55 -8.88 -6.26
CA ILE A 58 -4.67 -9.22 -7.39
C ILE A 58 -3.43 -9.98 -6.91
N LEU A 59 -2.83 -9.56 -5.80
CA LEU A 59 -1.67 -10.23 -5.22
C LEU A 59 -2.02 -11.62 -4.71
N LEU A 60 -3.13 -11.75 -3.98
CA LEU A 60 -3.60 -13.02 -3.45
C LEU A 60 -3.85 -14.03 -4.57
N ALA A 61 -4.59 -13.61 -5.62
CA ALA A 61 -4.98 -14.44 -6.74
C ALA A 61 -3.79 -14.86 -7.63
N THR A 62 -2.84 -13.97 -7.87
CA THR A 62 -1.80 -14.21 -8.89
C THR A 62 -0.44 -14.59 -8.32
N GLY A 63 -0.01 -13.98 -7.21
CA GLY A 63 1.35 -14.15 -6.68
C GLY A 63 2.48 -13.75 -7.63
N ARG A 64 2.16 -13.02 -8.70
CA ARG A 64 3.13 -12.69 -9.74
C ARG A 64 3.94 -11.47 -9.31
N ARG A 65 5.16 -11.34 -9.82
CA ARG A 65 6.05 -10.21 -9.54
C ARG A 65 5.35 -8.85 -9.72
N PHE A 66 4.57 -8.69 -10.78
CA PHE A 66 3.86 -7.43 -11.04
C PHE A 66 2.85 -7.09 -9.92
N ALA A 67 2.21 -8.09 -9.31
CA ALA A 67 1.24 -7.86 -8.25
C ALA A 67 1.92 -7.39 -6.96
N TYR A 68 3.12 -7.88 -6.68
CA TYR A 68 3.96 -7.35 -5.60
C TYR A 68 4.40 -5.90 -5.87
N ILE A 69 4.73 -5.57 -7.13
CA ILE A 69 5.07 -4.17 -7.50
C ILE A 69 3.86 -3.27 -7.32
N LEU A 70 2.68 -3.71 -7.78
CA LEU A 70 1.42 -2.98 -7.60
C LEU A 70 1.12 -2.74 -6.12
N ALA A 71 1.22 -3.78 -5.28
CA ALA A 71 1.06 -3.68 -3.84
C ALA A 71 2.03 -2.66 -3.21
N ALA A 72 3.31 -2.68 -3.61
CA ALA A 72 4.30 -1.74 -3.11
C ALA A 72 3.99 -0.29 -3.51
N VAL A 73 3.59 -0.06 -4.77
CA VAL A 73 3.25 1.29 -5.27
C VAL A 73 2.02 1.84 -4.55
N VAL A 74 0.97 1.03 -4.38
CA VAL A 74 -0.25 1.44 -3.68
C VAL A 74 0.02 1.72 -2.20
N ALA A 75 0.77 0.87 -1.50
CA ALA A 75 1.11 1.14 -0.11
C ALA A 75 1.99 2.39 0.02
N LEU A 76 2.93 2.61 -0.91
CA LEU A 76 3.81 3.76 -0.91
C LEU A 76 3.05 5.07 -1.17
N SER A 77 1.97 5.03 -1.98
CA SER A 77 1.14 6.20 -2.25
C SER A 77 0.32 6.66 -1.04
N ALA A 78 0.14 5.83 -0.01
CA ALA A 78 -0.41 6.24 1.29
C ALA A 78 0.71 6.60 2.30
N PHE A 79 1.76 5.77 2.34
CA PHE A 79 2.85 5.91 3.30
C PHE A 79 3.62 7.23 3.17
N VAL A 80 3.89 7.65 1.94
CA VAL A 80 4.60 8.91 1.72
C VAL A 80 3.75 10.10 2.17
N PRO A 81 2.48 10.24 1.74
CA PRO A 81 1.60 11.29 2.26
C PRO A 81 1.40 11.28 3.77
N VAL A 82 1.20 10.13 4.43
CA VAL A 82 0.97 10.12 5.88
C VAL A 82 2.17 10.70 6.63
N LEU A 83 3.40 10.37 6.22
CA LEU A 83 4.60 10.96 6.81
C LEU A 83 4.77 12.42 6.40
N LEU A 84 4.60 12.74 5.12
CA LEU A 84 4.80 14.09 4.59
C LEU A 84 3.87 15.09 5.27
N TYR A 85 2.56 14.81 5.29
CA TYR A 85 1.57 15.67 5.94
C TYR A 85 1.62 15.63 7.46
N THR A 86 2.39 14.72 8.07
CA THR A 86 2.67 14.78 9.51
C THR A 86 3.76 15.79 9.83
N TYR A 87 4.80 15.88 8.99
CA TYR A 87 5.98 16.68 9.32
C TYR A 87 6.08 18.00 8.54
N VAL A 88 5.34 18.13 7.44
CA VAL A 88 5.42 19.27 6.53
C VAL A 88 4.02 19.80 6.23
N ALA A 89 3.81 21.08 6.49
CA ALA A 89 2.59 21.80 6.12
C ALA A 89 2.54 22.06 4.61
N VAL A 90 2.31 21.01 3.84
CA VAL A 90 2.18 21.12 2.38
C VAL A 90 0.88 21.87 2.07
N PRO A 91 0.94 22.97 1.29
CA PRO A 91 -0.26 23.70 0.89
C PRO A 91 -1.09 22.88 -0.08
N THR A 92 -2.31 23.34 -0.37
CA THR A 92 -3.16 22.75 -1.43
C THR A 92 -2.40 22.70 -2.76
N LEU A 93 -2.37 21.53 -3.40
CA LEU A 93 -1.69 21.30 -4.68
C LEU A 93 -2.72 21.04 -5.77
N GLY A 94 -3.14 22.09 -6.46
CA GLY A 94 -4.20 22.00 -7.47
C GLY A 94 -5.48 21.40 -6.86
N PRO A 95 -5.98 20.25 -7.36
CA PRO A 95 -7.16 19.60 -6.79
C PRO A 95 -6.90 18.87 -5.46
N ILE A 96 -5.65 18.65 -5.06
CA ILE A 96 -5.31 17.90 -3.84
C ILE A 96 -5.37 18.86 -2.63
N PRO A 97 -6.23 18.61 -1.63
CA PRO A 97 -6.32 19.46 -0.45
C PRO A 97 -5.02 19.45 0.38
N SER A 98 -4.78 20.54 1.12
CA SER A 98 -3.84 20.50 2.24
C SER A 98 -4.38 19.57 3.33
N MET A 99 -3.59 18.59 3.75
CA MET A 99 -3.96 17.57 4.75
C MET A 99 -2.99 17.56 5.93
N TYR A 100 -2.32 18.67 6.20
CA TYR A 100 -1.35 18.76 7.30
C TYR A 100 -2.02 18.44 8.64
N ASP A 101 -1.46 17.46 9.33
CA ASP A 101 -1.89 17.04 10.66
C ASP A 101 -0.65 16.56 11.42
N PRO A 102 -0.11 17.34 12.37
CA PRO A 102 1.09 16.96 13.12
C PRO A 102 0.83 15.93 14.22
N THR A 103 -0.43 15.57 14.48
CA THR A 103 -0.78 14.66 15.57
C THR A 103 -0.72 13.20 15.12
N TRP A 104 -0.43 12.29 16.06
CA TRP A 104 -0.46 10.85 15.84
C TRP A 104 -1.64 10.23 16.59
N SER A 105 -2.72 9.94 15.86
CA SER A 105 -3.81 9.10 16.38
C SER A 105 -3.48 7.62 16.23
N ASP A 106 -4.14 6.77 17.02
CA ASP A 106 -3.95 5.30 16.95
C ASP A 106 -4.21 4.75 15.54
N LYS A 107 -5.26 5.25 14.87
CA LYS A 107 -5.58 4.85 13.49
C LYS A 107 -4.51 5.28 12.50
N LYS A 108 -3.98 6.49 12.64
CA LYS A 108 -2.90 7.00 11.77
C LYS A 108 -1.61 6.23 11.98
N LEU A 109 -1.26 5.92 13.23
CA LEU A 109 -0.11 5.07 13.55
C LEU A 109 -0.27 3.67 12.96
N LEU A 110 -1.44 3.07 13.13
CA LEU A 110 -1.76 1.75 12.55
C LEU A 110 -1.66 1.78 11.01
N SER A 111 -2.17 2.82 10.37
CA SER A 111 -2.05 3.03 8.92
C SER A 111 -0.59 3.07 8.49
N ALA A 112 0.22 3.94 9.10
CA ALA A 112 1.63 4.10 8.75
C ALA A 112 2.43 2.81 8.94
N LEU A 113 2.17 2.05 10.02
CA LEU A 113 2.82 0.76 10.25
C LEU A 113 2.39 -0.29 9.19
N ALA A 114 1.10 -0.39 8.89
CA ALA A 114 0.58 -1.33 7.90
C ALA A 114 1.12 -1.02 6.50
N GLU A 115 1.06 0.24 6.09
CA GLU A 115 1.58 0.71 4.80
C GLU A 115 3.09 0.50 4.70
N GLY A 116 3.86 0.88 5.73
CA GLY A 116 5.32 0.69 5.76
C GLY A 116 5.71 -0.79 5.66
N LEU A 117 5.01 -1.67 6.39
CA LEU A 117 5.20 -3.12 6.29
C LEU A 117 4.82 -3.64 4.89
N ALA A 118 3.70 -3.16 4.32
CA ALA A 118 3.28 -3.55 2.98
C ALA A 118 4.31 -3.15 1.93
N VAL A 119 4.83 -1.91 1.96
CA VAL A 119 5.91 -1.44 1.06
C VAL A 119 7.14 -2.34 1.17
N LEU A 120 7.61 -2.59 2.39
CA LEU A 120 8.82 -3.38 2.63
C LEU A 120 8.66 -4.81 2.14
N LEU A 121 7.63 -5.50 2.59
CA LEU A 121 7.39 -6.92 2.29
C LEU A 121 7.06 -7.11 0.81
N ALA A 122 6.28 -6.21 0.21
CA ALA A 122 5.96 -6.28 -1.21
C ALA A 122 7.20 -6.05 -2.09
N THR A 123 8.08 -5.13 -1.69
CA THR A 123 9.36 -4.91 -2.36
C THR A 123 10.24 -6.15 -2.30
N ILE A 124 10.37 -6.78 -1.13
CA ILE A 124 11.08 -8.06 -0.96
C ILE A 124 10.48 -9.14 -1.88
N GLY A 125 9.15 -9.25 -1.90
CA GLY A 125 8.43 -10.23 -2.73
C GLY A 125 8.69 -10.02 -4.22
N SER A 126 8.73 -8.77 -4.68
CA SER A 126 9.00 -8.39 -6.07
C SER A 126 10.43 -8.77 -6.51
N ILE A 127 11.41 -8.66 -5.61
CA ILE A 127 12.81 -9.01 -5.88
C ILE A 127 12.97 -10.53 -5.85
N ALA A 128 12.39 -11.20 -4.85
CA ALA A 128 12.51 -12.63 -4.66
C ALA A 128 11.83 -13.44 -5.78
N THR A 129 10.73 -12.96 -6.35
CA THR A 129 10.07 -13.60 -7.51
C THR A 129 10.83 -13.41 -8.83
N ARG A 130 11.67 -12.37 -8.97
CA ARG A 130 12.51 -12.16 -10.17
C ARG A 130 13.58 -13.25 -10.34
N ARG A 131 14.07 -13.84 -9.25
CA ARG A 131 15.24 -14.73 -9.23
C ARG A 131 14.92 -16.21 -9.55
N ARG A 132 13.81 -16.56 -10.22
CA ARG A 132 13.57 -17.96 -10.61
C ARG A 132 14.61 -18.40 -11.66
N PRO A 133 15.48 -19.38 -11.37
CA PRO A 133 16.45 -19.86 -12.34
C PRO A 133 15.73 -20.50 -13.53
N VAL A 134 16.09 -20.12 -14.75
CA VAL A 134 15.72 -20.88 -15.95
C VAL A 134 16.49 -22.19 -15.86
N SER A 135 15.79 -23.31 -15.64
CA SER A 135 16.43 -24.63 -15.74
C SER A 135 17.04 -24.79 -17.12
N PRO A 136 18.35 -25.12 -17.24
CA PRO A 136 18.94 -25.44 -18.53
C PRO A 136 18.15 -26.59 -19.16
N ARG A 137 17.54 -26.36 -20.33
CA ARG A 137 16.98 -27.45 -21.14
C ARG A 137 18.12 -28.41 -21.44
N SER A 138 18.08 -29.61 -20.89
CA SER A 138 18.90 -30.73 -21.33
C SER A 138 18.60 -30.95 -22.82
N ARG A 139 19.58 -30.64 -23.68
CA ARG A 139 19.51 -31.00 -25.10
C ARG A 139 19.54 -32.54 -25.19
N PRO A 140 18.66 -33.18 -25.98
CA PRO A 140 18.84 -34.58 -26.32
C PRO A 140 20.13 -34.72 -27.14
N ARG A 141 20.91 -35.76 -26.84
CA ARG A 141 22.09 -36.16 -27.60
C ARG A 141 21.70 -36.86 -28.89
#